data_AF-A0A091AHB1-F1
#
_entry.id   AF-A0A091AHB1-F1
#
_cell.length_a   1.000
_cell.length_b   1.000
_cell.length_c   1.000
_cell.angle_alpha   90.00
_cell.angle_beta   90.00
_cell.angle_gamma   90.00
#
_symmetry.space_group_name_H-M   'P 1'
#
loop_
_entity.id
_entity.type
_entity.pdbx_description
1 polymer ?
#
loop_
_entity_poly.entity_id
_entity_poly.type
_entity_poly.pdbx_seq_one_letter_code
_entity_poly.pdbx_strand_id
1 'polypeptide(L)'
;MNGSILNIVEGNGIILGDDEQRYTFEREDVKSSNVRNGTKVNFIVEDNKAKEIYSIAGSNPADTIAQGVANLTGGSDVKTGAYIAAFGAFVALIGAATAFFAFVGLAIELYGVYLLAQYKSQMDFFWYQVKSFVAVVVMSIFLSFTLFGAMAFSLFDSLDSLGFGTIFMAILAFAAALYSVYAMFQSLNRLAGAFDNKLFTIAAWLYLFGILTMFLGVGFVLLLIYSILLIIAYATIKEQ
;
A
#
# COMPACT_ATOMS: atom_id res chain seq x y z
N MET A 1 -10.41 -12.97 -36.71
CA MET A 1 -11.45 -13.75 -36.01
C MET A 1 -11.46 -13.38 -34.55
N ASN A 2 -12.61 -13.41 -33.88
CA ASN A 2 -12.71 -13.13 -32.45
C ASN A 2 -12.96 -14.41 -31.66
N GLY A 3 -12.57 -14.41 -30.39
CA GLY A 3 -12.81 -15.52 -29.50
C GLY A 3 -12.36 -15.22 -28.07
N SER A 4 -12.32 -16.26 -27.24
CA SER A 4 -11.88 -16.19 -25.85
C SER A 4 -10.88 -17.29 -25.52
N ILE A 5 -9.86 -16.95 -24.73
CA ILE A 5 -8.86 -17.92 -24.26
C ILE A 5 -9.55 -18.87 -23.28
N LEU A 6 -9.61 -20.16 -23.61
CA LEU A 6 -10.17 -21.18 -22.72
C LEU A 6 -9.16 -21.65 -21.69
N ASN A 7 -7.92 -21.92 -22.13
CA ASN A 7 -6.89 -22.48 -21.27
C ASN A 7 -5.49 -22.11 -21.75
N ILE A 8 -4.56 -21.96 -20.80
CA ILE A 8 -3.12 -21.75 -21.03
C ILE A 8 -2.35 -22.70 -20.11
N VAL A 9 -1.44 -23.48 -20.69
CA VAL A 9 -0.50 -24.36 -19.99
C VAL A 9 0.89 -24.14 -20.59
N GLU A 10 1.84 -23.70 -19.76
CA GLU A 10 3.24 -23.46 -20.15
C GLU A 10 3.43 -22.50 -21.35
N GLY A 11 2.46 -21.59 -21.56
CA GLY A 11 2.49 -20.61 -22.64
C GLY A 11 1.81 -21.05 -23.93
N ASN A 12 1.41 -22.32 -24.04
CA ASN A 12 0.57 -22.83 -25.12
C ASN A 12 -0.89 -22.86 -24.64
N GLY A 13 -1.85 -22.79 -25.55
CA GLY A 13 -3.23 -22.73 -25.13
C GLY A 13 -4.27 -23.04 -26.19
N ILE A 14 -5.52 -22.86 -25.79
CA ILE A 14 -6.71 -23.08 -26.61
C ILE A 14 -7.58 -21.81 -26.58
N ILE A 15 -8.01 -21.36 -27.75
CA ILE A 15 -9.00 -20.30 -27.94
C ILE A 15 -10.31 -20.94 -28.40
N LEU A 16 -11.42 -20.54 -27.79
CA LEU A 16 -12.77 -20.76 -28.34
C LEU A 16 -13.08 -19.58 -29.26
N GLY A 17 -13.16 -19.85 -30.56
CA GLY A 17 -13.63 -18.86 -31.52
C GLY A 17 -15.12 -18.57 -31.33
N ASP A 18 -15.55 -17.39 -31.77
CA ASP A 18 -16.97 -17.01 -31.80
C ASP A 18 -17.80 -17.90 -32.78
N ASP A 19 -17.14 -18.72 -33.58
CA ASP A 19 -17.72 -19.77 -34.43
C ASP A 19 -17.90 -21.11 -33.70
N GLU A 20 -17.68 -21.13 -32.38
CA GLU A 20 -17.73 -22.31 -31.50
C GLU A 20 -16.63 -23.36 -31.76
N GLN A 21 -15.65 -23.07 -32.61
CA GLN A 21 -14.51 -23.95 -32.86
C GLN A 21 -13.35 -23.67 -31.90
N ARG A 22 -12.51 -24.69 -31.70
CA ARG A 22 -11.34 -24.61 -30.82
C ARG A 22 -10.06 -24.55 -31.63
N TYR A 23 -9.26 -23.53 -31.37
CA TYR A 23 -7.97 -23.30 -32.02
C TYR A 23 -6.85 -23.40 -31.00
N THR A 24 -5.81 -24.16 -31.32
CA THR A 24 -4.60 -24.21 -30.49
C THR A 24 -3.67 -23.06 -30.86
N PHE A 25 -2.90 -22.57 -29.89
CA PHE A 25 -1.86 -21.58 -30.13
C PHE A 25 -0.62 -21.86 -29.32
N GLU A 26 0.52 -21.39 -29.85
CA GLU A 26 1.81 -21.45 -29.18
C GLU A 26 2.16 -20.07 -28.61
N ARG A 27 3.05 -20.04 -27.61
CA ARG A 27 3.43 -18.80 -26.91
C ARG A 27 3.88 -17.69 -27.86
N GLU A 28 4.56 -18.06 -28.94
CA GLU A 28 5.16 -17.16 -29.93
C GLU A 28 4.12 -16.44 -30.81
N ASP A 29 2.91 -17.00 -30.88
CA ASP A 29 1.79 -16.47 -31.67
C ASP A 29 1.07 -15.34 -30.93
N VAL A 30 1.29 -15.21 -29.62
CA VAL A 30 0.71 -14.17 -28.77
C VAL A 30 1.48 -12.87 -28.92
N LYS A 31 0.84 -11.85 -29.50
CA LYS A 31 1.42 -10.52 -29.73
C LYS A 31 1.07 -9.50 -28.66
N SER A 32 0.10 -9.83 -27.80
CA SER A 32 -0.27 -9.01 -26.65
C SER A 32 0.41 -9.46 -25.36
N SER A 33 0.71 -8.51 -24.48
CA SER A 33 1.19 -8.81 -23.13
C SER A 33 0.07 -9.36 -22.24
N ASN A 34 0.39 -10.33 -21.39
CA ASN A 34 -0.46 -10.81 -20.28
C ASN A 34 -1.83 -11.41 -20.66
N VAL A 35 -1.90 -12.24 -21.69
CA VAL A 35 -3.11 -13.00 -22.01
C VAL A 35 -3.38 -14.09 -20.96
N ARG A 36 -4.63 -14.22 -20.49
CA ARG A 36 -5.07 -15.19 -19.46
C ARG A 36 -6.37 -15.89 -19.88
N ASN A 37 -6.73 -16.97 -19.20
CA ASN A 37 -8.04 -17.61 -19.35
C ASN A 37 -9.17 -16.59 -19.21
N GLY A 38 -10.13 -16.61 -20.13
CA GLY A 38 -11.25 -15.67 -20.23
C GLY A 38 -10.95 -14.38 -21.01
N THR A 39 -9.69 -14.10 -21.38
CA THR A 39 -9.36 -12.90 -22.18
C THR A 39 -9.99 -13.01 -23.56
N LYS A 40 -10.70 -11.96 -24.00
CA LYS A 40 -11.19 -11.88 -25.39
C LYS A 40 -10.06 -11.44 -26.30
N VAL A 41 -9.95 -12.12 -27.43
CA VAL A 41 -8.84 -11.92 -28.37
C VAL A 41 -9.34 -11.81 -29.80
N ASN A 42 -8.58 -11.08 -30.61
CA ASN A 42 -8.66 -11.13 -32.06
C ASN A 42 -7.42 -11.88 -32.57
N PHE A 43 -7.62 -12.81 -33.51
CA PHE A 43 -6.57 -13.69 -34.02
C PHE A 43 -6.83 -14.07 -35.48
N ILE A 44 -5.80 -14.58 -36.15
CA ILE A 44 -5.86 -15.15 -37.49
C ILE A 44 -5.86 -16.67 -37.38
N VAL A 45 -6.68 -17.35 -38.19
CA VAL A 45 -6.67 -18.81 -38.25
C VAL A 45 -5.77 -19.25 -39.41
N GLU A 46 -4.75 -20.04 -39.10
CA GLU A 46 -3.88 -20.71 -40.07
C GLU A 46 -3.71 -22.18 -39.68
N ASP A 47 -3.98 -23.11 -40.60
CA ASP A 47 -3.84 -24.56 -40.36
C ASP A 47 -4.51 -25.07 -39.08
N ASN A 48 -5.72 -24.56 -38.78
CA ASN A 48 -6.47 -24.87 -37.57
C ASN A 48 -5.79 -24.45 -36.25
N LYS A 49 -4.80 -23.56 -36.34
CA LYS A 49 -4.14 -22.88 -35.22
C LYS A 49 -4.49 -21.40 -35.21
N ALA A 50 -4.46 -20.80 -34.03
CA ALA A 50 -4.57 -19.36 -33.87
C ALA A 50 -3.19 -18.71 -33.92
N LYS A 51 -3.00 -17.81 -34.88
CA LYS A 51 -1.82 -16.99 -35.12
C LYS A 51 -2.13 -15.52 -34.87
N GLU A 52 -1.07 -14.72 -34.66
CA GLU A 52 -1.17 -13.27 -34.45
C GLU A 52 -2.26 -12.86 -33.45
N ILE A 53 -2.15 -13.34 -32.22
CA ILE A 53 -3.19 -13.18 -31.20
C ILE A 53 -3.01 -11.85 -30.48
N TYR A 54 -4.02 -10.99 -30.59
CA TYR A 54 -4.11 -9.70 -29.92
C TYR A 54 -5.25 -9.68 -28.90
N SER A 55 -5.02 -9.16 -27.70
CA SER A 55 -6.08 -8.92 -26.72
C SER A 55 -6.98 -7.78 -27.16
N ILE A 56 -8.30 -7.96 -26.99
CA ILE A 56 -9.28 -6.90 -27.22
C ILE A 56 -9.32 -6.03 -25.96
N ALA A 57 -9.11 -4.71 -26.13
CA ALA A 57 -9.11 -3.75 -25.03
C ALA A 57 -10.39 -3.84 -24.18
N GLY A 58 -10.25 -3.83 -22.85
CA GLY A 58 -11.37 -3.93 -21.91
C GLY A 58 -11.91 -5.34 -21.68
N SER A 59 -11.27 -6.38 -22.22
CA SER A 59 -11.71 -7.78 -22.04
C SER A 59 -11.24 -8.44 -20.73
N ASN A 60 -10.34 -7.79 -19.99
CA ASN A 60 -9.86 -8.21 -18.68
C ASN A 60 -10.20 -7.13 -17.64
N PRO A 61 -10.73 -7.50 -16.45
CA PRO A 61 -10.92 -6.57 -15.34
C PRO A 61 -9.64 -5.80 -14.98
N ALA A 62 -8.47 -6.45 -15.06
CA ALA A 62 -7.19 -5.81 -14.80
C ALA A 62 -6.85 -4.72 -15.83
N ASP A 63 -7.14 -4.96 -17.11
CA ASP A 63 -6.91 -3.97 -18.17
C ASP A 63 -7.89 -2.80 -18.08
N THR A 64 -9.11 -3.08 -17.64
CA THR A 64 -10.14 -2.05 -17.38
C THR A 64 -9.73 -1.14 -16.22
N ILE A 65 -9.20 -1.72 -15.13
CA ILE A 65 -8.68 -0.96 -13.99
C ILE A 65 -7.44 -0.17 -14.42
N ALA A 66 -6.51 -0.78 -15.16
CA ALA A 66 -5.31 -0.11 -15.63
C ALA A 66 -5.63 1.08 -16.56
N GLN A 67 -6.60 0.92 -17.47
CA GLN A 67 -7.10 2.01 -18.31
C GLN A 67 -7.82 3.09 -17.49
N GLY A 68 -8.62 2.69 -16.49
CA GLY A 68 -9.25 3.64 -15.57
C GLY A 68 -8.24 4.48 -14.80
N VAL A 69 -7.18 3.84 -14.28
CA VAL A 69 -6.07 4.51 -13.60
C VAL A 69 -5.33 5.43 -14.58
N ALA A 70 -4.98 4.95 -15.77
CA ALA A 70 -4.31 5.76 -16.80
C ALA A 70 -5.14 6.99 -17.20
N ASN A 71 -6.46 6.86 -17.31
CA ASN A 71 -7.36 7.98 -17.60
C ASN A 71 -7.42 9.00 -16.46
N LEU A 72 -7.38 8.53 -15.20
CA LEU A 72 -7.38 9.41 -14.01
C LEU A 72 -6.03 10.11 -13.81
N THR A 73 -4.93 9.46 -14.18
CA THR A 73 -3.56 9.96 -13.96
C THR A 73 -2.96 10.62 -15.20
N GLY A 74 -3.62 10.53 -16.35
CA GLY A 74 -3.05 10.90 -17.63
C GLY A 74 -1.86 10.03 -18.05
N GLY A 75 -1.77 8.80 -17.52
CA GLY A 75 -0.64 7.87 -17.74
C GLY A 75 0.62 8.21 -16.94
N SER A 76 0.53 9.10 -15.96
CA SER A 76 1.66 9.51 -15.12
C SER A 76 1.95 8.49 -14.02
N ASP A 77 3.18 7.98 -13.99
CA ASP A 77 3.65 7.08 -12.92
C ASP A 77 3.67 7.78 -11.55
N VAL A 78 3.99 9.07 -11.52
CA VAL A 78 3.99 9.89 -10.29
C VAL A 78 2.59 10.02 -9.72
N LYS A 79 1.64 10.44 -10.56
CA LYS A 79 0.25 10.61 -10.13
C LYS A 79 -0.35 9.28 -9.72
N THR A 80 0.02 8.19 -10.41
CA THR A 80 -0.39 6.84 -10.03
C THR A 80 0.10 6.48 -8.62
N GLY A 81 1.41 6.61 -8.34
CA GLY A 81 1.96 6.38 -7.01
C GLY A 81 1.32 7.28 -5.94
N ALA A 82 1.11 8.56 -6.26
CA ALA A 82 0.49 9.54 -5.38
C ALA A 82 -0.96 9.19 -5.03
N TYR A 83 -1.81 8.84 -6.00
CA TYR A 83 -3.19 8.45 -5.73
C TYR A 83 -3.30 7.12 -5.00
N ILE A 84 -2.42 6.16 -5.28
CA ILE A 84 -2.33 4.91 -4.52
C ILE A 84 -1.98 5.21 -3.06
N ALA A 85 -0.99 6.07 -2.81
CA ALA A 85 -0.62 6.47 -1.46
C ALA A 85 -1.77 7.19 -0.74
N ALA A 86 -2.43 8.13 -1.42
CA ALA A 86 -3.59 8.86 -0.89
C ALA A 86 -4.75 7.92 -0.53
N PHE A 87 -5.04 6.94 -1.41
CA PHE A 87 -6.08 5.95 -1.17
C PHE A 87 -5.73 5.02 -0.01
N GLY A 88 -4.47 4.58 0.09
CA GLY A 88 -3.98 3.80 1.23
C GLY A 88 -4.14 4.54 2.56
N ALA A 89 -3.73 5.81 2.60
CA ALA A 89 -3.89 6.67 3.77
C ALA A 89 -5.38 6.87 4.15
N PHE A 90 -6.27 7.01 3.17
CA PHE A 90 -7.71 7.08 3.38
C PHE A 90 -8.31 5.79 3.94
N VAL A 91 -7.91 4.64 3.39
CA VAL A 91 -8.33 3.32 3.89
C VAL A 91 -7.81 3.10 5.30
N ALA A 92 -6.59 3.53 5.61
CA ALA A 92 -6.03 3.47 6.96
C ALA A 92 -6.80 4.36 7.95
N LEU A 93 -7.21 5.56 7.53
CA LEU A 93 -8.01 6.49 8.32
C LEU A 93 -9.38 5.90 8.71
N ILE A 94 -10.16 5.41 7.73
CA ILE A 94 -11.46 4.78 8.02
C ILE A 94 -11.27 3.47 8.77
N GLY A 95 -10.22 2.73 8.40
CA GLY A 95 -9.82 1.50 9.02
C GLY A 95 -9.33 1.65 10.46
N ALA A 96 -9.11 2.85 10.98
CA ALA A 96 -8.74 3.04 12.39
C ALA A 96 -9.78 2.43 13.36
N ALA A 97 -11.04 2.28 12.94
CA ALA A 97 -12.09 1.58 13.70
C ALA A 97 -11.92 0.05 13.74
N THR A 98 -11.15 -0.52 12.81
CA THR A 98 -10.99 -1.97 12.63
C THR A 98 -9.56 -2.34 12.20
N ALA A 99 -8.84 -3.11 13.02
CA ALA A 99 -7.43 -3.43 12.77
C ALA A 99 -7.12 -3.92 11.34
N PHE A 100 -8.01 -4.72 10.73
CA PHE A 100 -7.81 -5.24 9.37
C PHE A 100 -7.66 -4.12 8.31
N PHE A 101 -8.63 -3.19 8.25
CA PHE A 101 -8.59 -2.11 7.26
C PHE A 101 -7.46 -1.12 7.53
N ALA A 102 -7.04 -0.93 8.79
CA ALA A 102 -5.84 -0.16 9.10
C ALA A 102 -4.59 -0.77 8.45
N PHE A 103 -4.36 -2.09 8.62
CA PHE A 103 -3.19 -2.75 8.02
C PHE A 103 -3.22 -2.78 6.49
N VAL A 104 -4.40 -3.03 5.90
CA VAL A 104 -4.56 -2.99 4.44
C VAL A 104 -4.28 -1.60 3.90
N GLY A 105 -4.81 -0.55 4.54
CA GLY A 105 -4.57 0.83 4.17
C GLY A 105 -3.09 1.21 4.24
N LEU A 106 -2.40 0.84 5.32
CA LEU A 106 -0.97 1.06 5.47
C LEU A 106 -0.13 0.32 4.42
N ALA A 107 -0.51 -0.91 4.06
CA ALA A 107 0.18 -1.66 3.00
C ALA A 107 0.02 -1.00 1.63
N ILE A 108 -1.19 -0.51 1.32
CA ILE A 108 -1.46 0.24 0.08
C ILE A 108 -0.68 1.56 0.09
N GLU A 109 -0.66 2.27 1.22
CA GLU A 109 0.09 3.53 1.35
C GLU A 109 1.59 3.29 1.12
N LEU A 110 2.18 2.28 1.77
CA LEU A 110 3.57 1.89 1.56
C LEU A 110 3.87 1.59 0.10
N TYR A 111 2.97 0.90 -0.60
CA TYR A 111 3.15 0.59 -2.01
C TYR A 111 3.13 1.86 -2.88
N GLY A 112 2.21 2.79 -2.61
CA GLY A 112 2.20 4.10 -3.29
C GLY A 112 3.46 4.91 -3.03
N VAL A 113 3.93 4.96 -1.78
CA VAL A 113 5.18 5.62 -1.40
C VAL A 113 6.40 4.94 -2.03
N TYR A 114 6.38 3.61 -2.18
CA TYR A 114 7.43 2.87 -2.90
C TYR A 114 7.50 3.28 -4.37
N LEU A 115 6.36 3.39 -5.06
CA LEU A 115 6.31 3.87 -6.45
C LEU A 115 6.86 5.29 -6.58
N LEU A 116 6.49 6.17 -5.64
CA LEU A 116 7.03 7.53 -5.57
C LEU A 116 8.55 7.56 -5.34
N ALA A 117 9.05 6.66 -4.48
CA ALA A 117 10.48 6.52 -4.21
C ALA A 117 11.25 6.03 -5.44
N GLN A 118 10.69 5.09 -6.19
CA GLN A 118 11.28 4.59 -7.44
C GLN A 118 11.34 5.71 -8.47
N TYR A 119 10.25 6.46 -8.63
CA TYR A 119 10.20 7.58 -9.57
C TYR A 119 11.27 8.64 -9.29
N LYS A 120 11.46 9.02 -8.01
CA LYS A 120 12.51 10.00 -7.62
C LYS A 120 13.90 9.38 -7.45
N SER A 121 14.06 8.07 -7.63
CA SER A 121 15.29 7.33 -7.31
C SER A 121 15.80 7.59 -5.89
N GLN A 122 14.90 7.89 -4.95
CA GLN A 122 15.23 8.23 -3.56
C GLN A 122 14.45 7.36 -2.58
N MET A 123 15.09 6.30 -2.09
CA MET A 123 14.47 5.32 -1.20
C MET A 123 14.39 5.75 0.26
N ASP A 124 15.02 6.86 0.62
CA ASP A 124 15.16 7.25 2.02
C ASP A 124 13.81 7.42 2.72
N PHE A 125 12.90 8.22 2.14
CA PHE A 125 11.60 8.48 2.76
C PHE A 125 10.75 7.21 2.88
N PHE A 126 10.83 6.31 1.89
CA PHE A 126 10.18 5.01 1.93
C PHE A 126 10.70 4.17 3.11
N TRP A 127 12.02 4.04 3.26
CA TRP A 127 12.60 3.26 4.36
C TRP A 127 12.32 3.86 5.73
N TYR A 128 12.26 5.19 5.85
CA TYR A 128 11.82 5.84 7.09
C TYR A 128 10.34 5.54 7.41
N GLN A 129 9.47 5.48 6.39
CA GLN A 129 8.07 5.07 6.57
C GLN A 129 7.97 3.62 7.07
N VAL A 130 8.73 2.70 6.44
CA VAL A 130 8.81 1.29 6.86
C VAL A 130 9.33 1.18 8.30
N LYS A 131 10.41 1.89 8.65
CA LYS A 131 10.97 1.90 10.01
C LYS A 131 9.96 2.39 11.04
N SER A 132 9.15 3.39 10.70
CA SER A 132 8.07 3.87 11.59
C SER A 132 7.06 2.77 11.86
N PHE A 133 6.56 2.09 10.82
CA PHE A 133 5.56 1.03 10.99
C PHE A 133 6.10 -0.19 11.72
N VAL A 134 7.32 -0.63 11.41
CA VAL A 134 7.99 -1.71 12.16
C VAL A 134 8.13 -1.33 13.63
N ALA A 135 8.48 -0.08 13.94
CA ALA A 135 8.60 0.39 15.31
C ALA A 135 7.25 0.40 16.06
N VAL A 136 6.14 0.72 15.39
CA VAL A 136 4.78 0.59 15.97
C VAL A 136 4.45 -0.87 16.28
N VAL A 137 4.80 -1.81 15.40
CA VAL A 137 4.59 -3.25 15.63
C VAL A 137 5.42 -3.72 16.82
N VAL A 138 6.71 -3.35 16.87
CA VAL A 138 7.62 -3.68 17.98
C VAL A 138 7.14 -3.09 19.30
N MET A 139 6.71 -1.81 19.30
CA MET A 139 6.07 -1.16 20.45
C MET A 139 4.86 -1.95 20.94
N SER A 140 3.97 -2.38 20.03
CA SER A 140 2.75 -3.12 20.38
C SER A 140 3.06 -4.47 21.03
N ILE A 141 4.13 -5.14 20.58
CA ILE A 141 4.61 -6.39 21.18
C ILE A 141 5.10 -6.14 22.62
N PHE A 142 5.96 -5.14 22.82
CA PHE A 142 6.45 -4.79 24.16
C PHE A 142 5.35 -4.31 25.10
N LEU A 143 4.39 -3.55 24.59
CA LEU A 143 3.21 -3.12 25.35
C LEU A 143 2.38 -4.32 25.79
N SER A 144 2.21 -5.33 24.92
CA SER A 144 1.50 -6.57 25.26
C SER A 144 2.18 -7.30 26.42
N PHE A 145 3.51 -7.47 26.38
CA PHE A 145 4.25 -8.06 27.50
C PHE A 145 4.13 -7.23 28.79
N THR A 146 4.10 -5.91 28.67
CA THR A 146 3.89 -5.00 29.80
C THR A 146 2.51 -5.21 30.43
N LEU A 147 1.46 -5.31 29.60
CA LEU A 147 0.09 -5.57 30.06
C LEU A 147 -0.05 -6.94 30.72
N PHE A 148 0.52 -8.00 30.13
CA PHE A 148 0.53 -9.33 30.75
C PHE A 148 1.21 -9.33 32.12
N GLY A 149 2.36 -8.65 32.24
CA GLY A 149 3.05 -8.50 33.53
C GLY A 149 2.23 -7.71 34.55
N ALA A 150 1.61 -6.61 34.13
CA ALA A 150 0.74 -5.81 35.01
C ALA A 150 -0.51 -6.59 35.47
N MET A 151 -1.09 -7.42 34.60
CA MET A 151 -2.21 -8.29 34.95
C MET A 151 -1.78 -9.37 35.96
N ALA A 152 -0.61 -9.98 35.77
CA ALA A 152 -0.06 -10.92 36.76
C ALA A 152 0.12 -10.24 38.13
N PHE A 153 0.64 -9.01 38.16
CA PHE A 153 0.70 -8.20 39.38
C PHE A 153 -0.66 -8.02 40.05
N SER A 154 -1.68 -7.64 39.29
CA SER A 154 -3.02 -7.43 39.83
C SER A 154 -3.67 -8.70 40.39
N LEU A 155 -3.30 -9.88 39.88
CA LEU A 155 -3.90 -11.17 40.26
C LEU A 155 -3.19 -11.83 41.45
N PHE A 156 -1.88 -11.66 41.57
CA PHE A 156 -1.06 -12.34 42.56
C PHE A 156 -0.56 -11.41 43.69
N ASP A 157 -0.92 -10.12 43.65
CA ASP A 157 -0.64 -9.07 44.66
C ASP A 157 0.79 -9.11 45.22
N SER A 158 1.76 -9.38 44.34
CA SER A 158 3.17 -9.46 44.71
C SER A 158 4.00 -8.52 43.87
N LEU A 159 4.71 -7.58 44.49
CA LEU A 159 5.61 -6.65 43.78
C LEU A 159 6.69 -7.39 42.96
N ASP A 160 7.04 -8.62 43.35
CA ASP A 160 7.91 -9.51 42.59
C ASP A 160 7.32 -9.93 41.23
N SER A 161 6.00 -9.95 41.09
CA SER A 161 5.30 -10.31 39.83
C SER A 161 5.20 -9.17 38.82
N LEU A 162 5.40 -7.91 39.23
CA LEU A 162 5.65 -6.77 38.34
C LEU A 162 7.11 -6.74 37.83
N GLY A 163 7.87 -7.82 38.12
CA GLY A 163 9.32 -7.91 38.14
C GLY A 163 10.05 -7.24 36.98
N PHE A 164 11.37 -7.06 37.14
CA PHE A 164 12.27 -6.31 36.24
C PHE A 164 11.95 -6.43 34.73
N GLY A 165 11.54 -7.62 34.25
CA GLY A 165 11.09 -7.83 32.88
C GLY A 165 9.92 -6.93 32.42
N THR A 166 8.88 -6.72 33.24
CA THR A 166 7.73 -5.88 32.88
C THR A 166 8.13 -4.41 32.74
N ILE A 167 8.90 -3.89 33.69
CA ILE A 167 9.42 -2.51 33.66
C ILE A 167 10.36 -2.33 32.46
N PHE A 168 11.24 -3.30 32.21
CA PHE A 168 12.15 -3.27 31.07
C PHE A 168 11.39 -3.25 29.73
N MET A 169 10.36 -4.08 29.57
CA MET A 169 9.50 -4.07 28.38
C MET A 169 8.75 -2.74 28.22
N ALA A 170 8.29 -2.12 29.30
CA ALA A 170 7.66 -0.80 29.24
C ALA A 170 8.62 0.27 28.71
N ILE A 171 9.89 0.24 29.15
CA ILE A 171 10.94 1.15 28.65
C ILE A 171 11.19 0.91 27.15
N LEU A 172 11.29 -0.34 26.73
CA LEU A 172 11.48 -0.68 25.31
C LEU A 172 10.27 -0.26 24.45
N ALA A 173 9.05 -0.42 24.96
CA ALA A 173 7.84 0.06 24.30
C ALA A 173 7.90 1.58 24.10
N PHE A 174 8.30 2.31 25.15
CA PHE A 174 8.45 3.77 25.07
C PHE A 174 9.54 4.19 24.08
N ALA A 175 10.70 3.52 24.08
CA ALA A 175 11.76 3.78 23.11
C ALA A 175 11.32 3.52 21.66
N ALA A 176 10.58 2.43 21.43
CA ALA A 176 10.02 2.11 20.11
C ALA A 176 8.97 3.14 19.67
N ALA A 177 8.15 3.64 20.60
CA ALA A 177 7.19 4.72 20.33
C ALA A 177 7.89 6.03 19.93
N LEU A 178 8.95 6.43 20.64
CA LEU A 178 9.72 7.62 20.27
C LEU A 178 10.39 7.46 18.90
N TYR A 179 10.93 6.28 18.62
CA TYR A 179 11.55 6.00 17.33
C TYR A 179 10.54 5.97 16.19
N SER A 180 9.32 5.43 16.40
CA SER A 180 8.28 5.44 15.36
C SER A 180 7.88 6.86 14.98
N VAL A 181 7.79 7.76 15.97
CA VAL A 181 7.48 9.17 15.76
C VAL A 181 8.60 9.87 15.01
N TYR A 182 9.85 9.67 15.44
CA TYR A 182 11.03 10.19 14.75
C TYR A 182 11.08 9.73 13.29
N ALA A 183 10.89 8.43 13.04
CA ALA A 183 10.98 7.86 11.70
C ALA A 183 9.87 8.38 10.78
N MET A 184 8.63 8.51 11.27
CA MET A 184 7.53 9.12 10.51
C MET A 184 7.84 10.59 10.18
N PHE A 185 8.31 11.36 11.16
CA PHE A 185 8.68 12.76 10.96
C PHE A 185 9.78 12.92 9.89
N GLN A 186 10.78 12.03 9.88
CA GLN A 186 11.81 12.00 8.85
C GLN A 186 11.27 11.61 7.47
N SER A 187 10.37 10.63 7.39
CA SER A 187 9.75 10.22 6.13
C SER A 187 9.00 11.39 5.48
N LEU A 188 8.12 12.04 6.25
CA LEU A 188 7.27 13.12 5.75
C LEU A 188 8.09 14.35 5.34
N ASN A 189 9.10 14.76 6.11
CA ASN A 189 9.94 15.89 5.70
C ASN A 189 10.81 15.58 4.47
N ARG A 190 11.23 14.33 4.28
CA ARG A 190 11.94 13.92 3.06
C ARG A 190 11.00 13.85 1.86
N LEU A 191 9.75 13.42 2.03
CA LEU A 191 8.70 13.54 1.01
C LEU A 191 8.45 15.01 0.62
N ALA A 192 8.41 15.90 1.62
CA ALA A 192 8.27 17.34 1.38
C ALA A 192 9.41 17.87 0.49
N GLY A 193 10.66 17.49 0.78
CA GLY A 193 11.82 17.87 -0.02
C GLY A 193 11.84 17.24 -1.41
N ALA A 194 11.48 15.96 -1.54
CA ALA A 194 11.51 15.23 -2.81
C ALA A 194 10.48 15.74 -3.83
N PHE A 195 9.34 16.27 -3.35
CA PHE A 195 8.22 16.72 -4.19
C PHE A 195 7.90 18.22 -4.05
N ASP A 196 8.75 19.00 -3.39
CA ASP A 196 8.54 20.42 -3.05
C ASP A 196 7.13 20.72 -2.52
N ASN A 197 6.60 19.83 -1.68
CA ASN A 197 5.25 19.94 -1.13
C ASN A 197 5.28 20.14 0.38
N LYS A 198 5.11 21.40 0.80
CA LYS A 198 5.11 21.83 2.21
C LYS A 198 4.01 21.18 3.04
N LEU A 199 2.96 20.65 2.42
CA LEU A 199 1.90 19.94 3.15
C LEU A 199 2.45 18.73 3.91
N PHE A 200 3.45 18.02 3.39
CA PHE A 200 4.07 16.92 4.12
C PHE A 200 4.81 17.37 5.38
N THR A 201 5.48 18.54 5.36
CA THR A 201 6.10 19.11 6.55
C THR A 201 5.05 19.52 7.59
N ILE A 202 3.95 20.12 7.15
CA ILE A 202 2.83 20.47 8.06
C ILE A 202 2.22 19.20 8.67
N ALA A 203 2.02 18.16 7.86
CA ALA A 203 1.55 16.86 8.31
C ALA A 203 2.51 16.26 9.37
N ALA A 204 3.83 16.34 9.15
CA ALA A 204 4.83 15.85 10.09
C ALA A 204 4.71 16.51 11.47
N TRP A 205 4.53 17.83 11.51
CA TRP A 205 4.34 18.56 12.77
C TRP A 205 3.01 18.25 13.43
N LEU A 206 1.92 18.15 12.67
CA LEU A 206 0.62 17.75 13.20
C LEU A 206 0.65 16.35 13.80
N TYR A 207 1.35 15.40 13.16
CA TYR A 207 1.55 14.06 13.68
C TYR A 207 2.32 14.08 15.01
N LEU A 208 3.46 14.78 15.05
CA LEU A 208 4.28 14.90 16.26
C LEU A 208 3.49 15.50 17.44
N PHE A 209 2.85 16.66 17.23
CA PHE A 209 2.07 17.29 18.28
C PHE A 209 0.81 16.50 18.63
N GLY A 210 0.20 15.82 17.66
CA GLY A 210 -0.94 14.95 17.87
C GLY A 210 -0.62 13.80 18.83
N ILE A 211 0.52 13.13 18.64
CA ILE A 211 0.98 12.08 19.56
C ILE A 211 1.31 12.67 20.94
N LEU A 212 2.07 13.77 20.98
CA LEU A 212 2.47 14.38 22.25
C LEU A 212 1.31 14.90 23.10
N THR A 213 0.20 15.32 22.48
CA THR A 213 -0.97 15.88 23.18
C THR A 213 -2.14 14.90 23.28
N MET A 214 -1.92 13.63 22.96
CA MET A 214 -2.96 12.60 22.95
C MET A 214 -3.62 12.42 24.33
N PHE A 215 -2.84 12.52 25.41
CA PHE A 215 -3.35 12.43 26.79
C PHE A 215 -4.28 13.59 27.20
N LEU A 216 -4.29 14.69 26.45
CA LEU A 216 -5.17 15.85 26.66
C LEU A 216 -6.46 15.77 25.82
N GLY A 217 -6.66 14.70 25.05
CA GLY A 217 -7.79 14.56 24.11
C GLY A 217 -7.63 15.37 22.82
N VAL A 218 -7.01 16.56 22.88
CA VAL A 218 -6.75 17.44 21.71
C VAL A 218 -5.90 16.73 20.65
N GLY A 219 -5.00 15.83 21.07
CA GLY A 219 -4.16 15.06 20.14
C GLY A 219 -4.95 14.24 19.13
N PHE A 220 -6.13 13.72 19.48
CA PHE A 220 -6.98 12.97 18.53
C PHE A 220 -7.47 13.86 17.38
N VAL A 221 -7.82 15.11 17.67
CA VAL A 221 -8.25 16.07 16.65
C VAL A 221 -7.07 16.41 15.72
N LEU A 222 -5.88 16.64 16.29
CA LEU A 222 -4.67 16.90 15.50
C LEU A 222 -4.29 15.72 14.61
N LEU A 223 -4.42 14.48 15.09
CA LEU A 223 -4.16 13.27 14.30
C LEU A 223 -5.18 13.09 13.17
N LEU A 224 -6.45 13.45 13.40
CA LEU A 224 -7.47 13.42 12.35
C LEU A 224 -7.17 14.47 11.26
N ILE A 225 -6.80 15.69 11.66
CA ILE A 225 -6.38 16.74 10.72
C ILE A 225 -5.11 16.29 9.96
N TYR A 226 -4.15 15.69 10.65
CA TYR A 226 -2.96 15.08 10.04
C TYR A 226 -3.34 14.08 8.94
N SER A 227 -4.22 13.12 9.23
CA SER A 227 -4.61 12.09 8.26
C SER A 227 -5.29 12.69 7.02
N ILE A 228 -6.18 13.66 7.20
CA ILE A 228 -6.81 14.38 6.09
C ILE A 228 -5.77 15.14 5.27
N LEU A 229 -4.86 15.85 5.95
CA LEU A 229 -3.83 16.65 5.28
C LEU A 229 -2.82 15.77 4.55
N LEU A 230 -2.50 14.58 5.06
CA LEU A 230 -1.64 13.60 4.41
C LEU A 230 -2.26 13.11 3.09
N ILE A 231 -3.55 12.79 3.08
CA ILE A 231 -4.28 12.40 1.86
C ILE A 231 -4.22 13.52 0.82
N ILE A 232 -4.47 14.76 1.24
CA ILE A 232 -4.38 15.94 0.36
C ILE A 232 -2.95 16.15 -0.13
N ALA A 233 -1.94 15.98 0.73
CA ALA A 233 -0.53 16.14 0.38
C ALA A 233 -0.13 15.16 -0.73
N TYR A 234 -0.51 13.89 -0.62
CA TYR A 234 -0.31 12.92 -1.69
C TYR A 234 -1.05 13.33 -2.97
N ALA A 235 -2.34 13.63 -2.89
CA ALA A 235 -3.15 13.99 -4.06
C ALA A 235 -2.69 15.28 -4.79
N THR A 236 -1.90 16.13 -4.13
CA THR A 236 -1.38 17.39 -4.68
C THR A 236 0.06 17.30 -5.18
N ILE A 237 0.68 16.11 -5.15
CA ILE A 237 2.00 15.89 -5.75
C ILE A 237 1.94 16.26 -7.24
N LYS A 238 2.87 17.13 -7.66
CA LYS A 238 3.02 17.54 -9.05
C LYS A 238 4.14 16.73 -9.71
N GLU A 239 3.99 16.52 -11.01
CA GLU A 239 5.11 16.11 -11.85
C GLU A 239 6.10 17.26 -11.91
N GLN A 240 7.37 16.96 -11.65
CA GLN A 240 8.49 17.90 -11.70
C GLN A 240 9.51 17.41 -12.69
#